data_AF-A0ABD0RI52-F1
#
_entry.id   AF-A0ABD0RI52-F1
#
_cell.length_a   1.000
_cell.length_b   1.000
_cell.length_c   1.000
_cell.angle_alpha   90.00
_cell.angle_beta   90.00
_cell.angle_gamma   90.00
#
_symmetry.space_group_name_H-M   'P 1'
#
loop_
_entity.id
_entity.type
_entity.pdbx_description
1 polymer ?
#
loop_
_entity_poly.entity_id
_entity_poly.type
_entity_poly.pdbx_seq_one_letter_code
_entity_poly.pdbx_strand_id
1 'polypeptide(L)'
;LWQAIQSITDYKPLPQACDDETALPDAFNHFYSRFEMQNDTPAQKLPTPPNDQVFCLSPADVRKTLSRINPRKAAGPDNIPGHVLRDCAAQLTDVLTDIFCAR
;
A
#
# COMPACT_ATOMS: atom_id res chain seq x y z
N LEU A 1 -40.70 -13.18 23.37
CA LEU A 1 -39.83 -12.03 23.03
C LEU A 1 -39.80 -11.79 21.52
N TRP A 2 -39.33 -12.75 20.70
CA TRP A 2 -39.24 -12.59 19.24
C TRP A 2 -40.59 -12.30 18.54
N GLN A 3 -41.66 -13.00 18.95
CA GLN A 3 -43.02 -12.77 18.45
C GLN A 3 -43.55 -11.35 18.75
N ALA A 4 -43.22 -10.82 19.93
CA ALA A 4 -43.65 -9.47 20.33
C ALA A 4 -42.93 -8.37 19.53
N ILE A 5 -41.65 -8.60 19.17
CA ILE A 5 -40.89 -7.68 18.33
C ILE A 5 -41.48 -7.63 16.92
N GLN A 6 -41.81 -8.78 16.33
CA GLN A 6 -42.42 -8.87 15.00
C GLN A 6 -43.74 -8.10 14.90
N SER A 7 -44.57 -8.16 15.95
CA SER A 7 -45.87 -7.47 16.01
C SER A 7 -45.78 -5.95 16.20
N ILE A 8 -44.65 -5.42 16.67
CA ILE A 8 -44.47 -3.96 16.85
C ILE A 8 -43.86 -3.33 15.60
N THR A 9 -43.02 -4.06 14.89
CA THR A 9 -42.28 -3.54 13.74
C THR A 9 -42.98 -3.79 12.40
N ASP A 10 -44.17 -4.39 12.40
CA ASP A 10 -44.88 -4.89 11.20
C ASP A 10 -43.96 -5.66 10.25
N TYR A 11 -43.00 -6.40 10.84
CA TYR A 11 -41.97 -7.07 10.06
C TYR A 11 -42.59 -8.28 9.35
N LYS A 12 -42.84 -8.14 8.04
CA LYS A 12 -43.22 -9.24 7.18
C LYS A 12 -41.94 -9.90 6.66
N PRO A 13 -41.74 -11.22 6.89
CA PRO A 13 -40.64 -11.94 6.25
C PRO A 13 -40.72 -11.71 4.74
N LEU A 14 -39.63 -11.26 4.14
CA LEU A 14 -39.53 -11.14 2.69
C LEU A 14 -39.83 -12.51 2.07
N PRO A 15 -40.56 -12.60 0.94
CA PRO A 15 -40.64 -13.84 0.19
C PRO A 15 -39.23 -14.39 0.04
N GLN A 16 -39.03 -15.68 0.32
CA GLN A 16 -37.75 -16.34 0.08
C GLN A 16 -37.26 -15.94 -1.31
N ALA A 17 -36.20 -15.14 -1.35
CA ALA A 17 -35.49 -14.84 -2.57
C ALA A 17 -34.75 -16.14 -2.95
N CYS A 18 -35.43 -17.02 -3.66
CA CYS A 18 -34.80 -17.67 -4.80
C CYS A 18 -34.79 -16.57 -5.88
N ASP A 19 -33.65 -16.17 -6.42
CA ASP A 19 -32.78 -17.05 -7.18
C ASP A 19 -31.31 -16.72 -6.94
N ASP A 20 -30.51 -17.76 -6.65
CA ASP A 20 -29.17 -18.07 -7.17
C ASP A 20 -28.28 -16.95 -7.76
N GLU A 21 -28.24 -15.76 -7.15
CA GLU A 21 -27.32 -14.68 -7.54
C GLU A 21 -26.04 -14.71 -6.69
N THR A 22 -25.64 -15.89 -6.21
CA THR A 22 -24.30 -16.11 -5.62
C THR A 22 -23.20 -15.97 -6.67
N ALA A 23 -23.54 -16.07 -7.96
CA ALA A 23 -22.61 -15.90 -9.07
C ALA A 23 -21.81 -14.58 -9.00
N LEU A 24 -22.45 -13.48 -8.58
CA LEU A 24 -21.77 -12.18 -8.49
C LEU A 24 -20.84 -12.10 -7.27
N PRO A 25 -21.27 -12.39 -6.03
CA PRO A 25 -20.37 -12.54 -4.88
C PRO A 25 -19.23 -13.53 -5.11
N ASP A 26 -19.49 -14.67 -5.75
CA ASP A 26 -18.48 -15.68 -6.04
C ASP A 26 -17.48 -15.18 -7.10
N ALA A 27 -17.94 -14.44 -8.12
CA ALA A 27 -17.06 -13.79 -9.09
C ALA A 27 -16.16 -12.74 -8.43
N PHE A 28 -16.68 -11.95 -7.49
CA PHE A 28 -15.86 -11.01 -6.72
C PHE A 28 -14.85 -11.73 -5.84
N ASN A 29 -15.29 -12.74 -5.09
CA ASN A 29 -14.41 -13.52 -4.25
C ASN A 29 -13.29 -14.13 -5.08
N HIS A 30 -13.59 -14.77 -6.21
CA HIS A 30 -12.58 -15.34 -7.09
C HIS A 30 -11.63 -14.30 -7.68
N PHE A 31 -12.16 -13.12 -8.08
CA PHE A 31 -11.33 -12.04 -8.60
C PHE A 31 -10.35 -11.51 -7.54
N TYR A 32 -10.79 -11.29 -6.31
CA TYR A 32 -9.93 -10.73 -5.26
C TYR A 32 -9.05 -11.77 -4.56
N SER A 33 -9.48 -13.04 -4.48
CA SER A 33 -8.71 -14.13 -3.86
C SER A 33 -7.68 -14.76 -4.79
N ARG A 34 -7.62 -14.38 -6.08
CA ARG A 34 -6.65 -14.93 -7.06
C ARG A 34 -5.18 -14.75 -6.64
N PHE A 35 -4.92 -13.81 -5.73
CA PHE A 35 -3.58 -13.53 -5.20
C PHE A 35 -3.22 -14.38 -3.97
N GLU A 36 -4.21 -15.04 -3.34
CA GLU A 36 -4.01 -15.93 -2.20
C GLU A 36 -3.70 -17.38 -2.64
N MET A 37 -4.06 -17.73 -3.88
CA MET A 37 -3.65 -18.99 -4.50
C MET A 37 -2.18 -18.90 -4.89
N GLN A 38 -1.46 -20.01 -4.69
CA GLN A 38 -0.05 -20.13 -5.08
C GLN A 38 0.12 -19.78 -6.55
N ASN A 39 0.72 -18.63 -6.82
CA ASN A 39 0.87 -18.11 -8.16
C ASN A 39 2.14 -18.74 -8.76
N ASP A 40 2.00 -19.94 -9.33
CA ASP A 40 3.09 -20.65 -10.03
C ASP A 40 3.51 -19.97 -11.35
N THR A 41 2.86 -18.85 -11.70
CA THR A 41 3.23 -18.03 -12.85
C THR A 41 4.62 -17.44 -12.60
N PRO A 42 5.63 -17.79 -13.42
CA PRO A 42 6.93 -17.13 -13.34
C PRO A 42 6.73 -15.63 -13.56
N ALA A 43 7.22 -14.81 -12.64
CA ALA A 43 7.17 -13.36 -12.79
C ALA A 43 7.88 -12.96 -14.10
N GLN A 44 7.10 -12.67 -15.15
CA GLN A 44 7.64 -12.11 -16.38
C GLN A 44 7.94 -10.64 -16.13
N LYS A 45 9.23 -10.33 -16.03
CA LYS A 45 9.69 -8.94 -16.07
C LYS A 45 9.37 -8.41 -17.47
N LEU A 46 8.33 -7.58 -17.58
CA LEU A 46 8.05 -6.84 -18.80
C LEU A 46 9.31 -6.09 -19.23
N PRO A 47 9.64 -6.04 -20.54
CA PRO A 47 10.74 -5.23 -21.04
C PRO A 47 10.52 -3.78 -20.59
N THR A 48 11.52 -3.23 -19.90
CA THR A 48 11.56 -1.83 -19.49
C THR A 48 11.32 -0.96 -20.73
N PRO A 49 10.28 -0.12 -20.77
CA PRO A 49 10.04 0.74 -21.92
C PRO A 49 11.27 1.66 -22.14
N PRO A 50 11.58 2.06 -23.39
CA PRO A 50 12.79 2.82 -23.73
C PRO A 50 12.91 4.20 -23.05
N ASN A 51 11.87 4.63 -22.33
CA ASN A 51 11.75 5.95 -21.71
C ASN A 51 11.48 5.87 -20.20
N ASP A 52 11.84 4.77 -19.55
CA ASP A 52 12.03 4.80 -18.09
C ASP A 52 13.22 5.73 -17.83
N GLN A 53 12.92 7.02 -17.66
CA GLN A 53 13.83 7.95 -17.02
C GLN A 53 14.13 7.32 -15.67
N VAL A 54 15.32 6.72 -15.55
CA VAL A 54 15.85 6.26 -14.29
C VAL A 54 15.72 7.45 -13.34
N PHE A 55 14.93 7.29 -12.28
CA PHE A 55 14.64 8.35 -11.33
C PHE A 55 15.90 8.62 -10.50
N CYS A 56 16.85 9.35 -11.10
CA CYS A 56 18.11 9.65 -10.46
C CYS A 56 17.96 10.86 -9.55
N LEU A 57 18.33 10.70 -8.27
CA LEU A 57 18.39 11.80 -7.32
C LEU A 57 19.71 12.55 -7.45
N SER A 58 19.64 13.88 -7.48
CA SER A 58 20.82 14.73 -7.34
C SER A 58 21.38 14.65 -5.90
N PRO A 59 22.67 14.34 -5.70
CA PRO A 59 23.30 14.33 -4.37
C PRO A 59 23.10 15.65 -3.61
N ALA A 60 23.16 16.78 -4.32
CA ALA A 60 22.99 18.10 -3.73
C ALA A 60 21.58 18.28 -3.15
N ASP A 61 20.57 17.78 -3.87
CA ASP A 61 19.17 17.88 -3.45
C ASP A 61 18.85 16.93 -2.30
N VAL A 62 19.40 15.71 -2.31
CA VAL A 62 19.30 14.76 -1.19
C VAL A 62 19.89 15.38 0.06
N ARG A 63 21.14 15.85 -0.01
CA ARG A 63 21.83 16.48 1.12
C ARG A 63 21.05 17.68 1.66
N LYS A 64 20.60 18.57 0.77
CA LYS A 64 19.82 19.76 1.15
C LYS A 64 18.51 19.38 1.83
N THR A 65 17.86 18.31 1.37
CA THR A 65 16.60 17.82 1.94
C THR A 65 16.82 17.25 3.33
N LEU A 66 17.83 16.39 3.51
CA LEU A 66 18.19 15.83 4.82
C LEU A 66 18.59 16.92 5.82
N SER A 67 19.39 17.90 5.40
CA SER A 67 19.80 19.03 6.25
C SER A 67 18.63 19.90 6.73
N ARG A 68 17.50 19.89 6.02
CA ARG A 68 16.29 20.66 6.36
C ARG A 68 15.31 19.92 7.25
N ILE A 69 15.60 18.67 7.62
CA ILE A 69 14.76 17.88 8.53
C ILE A 69 14.62 18.64 9.85
N ASN A 70 13.38 18.77 10.33
CA ASN A 70 13.10 19.38 11.62
C ASN A 70 13.37 18.35 12.74
N PRO A 71 14.44 18.53 13.56
CA PRO A 71 14.81 17.57 14.59
C PRO A 71 13.80 17.47 15.74
N ARG A 72 12.87 18.43 15.85
CA ARG A 72 11.84 18.49 16.91
C ARG A 72 10.62 17.61 16.61
N LYS A 73 10.53 17.03 15.41
CA LYS A 73 9.45 16.09 15.11
C LYS A 73 9.70 14.76 15.84
N ALA A 74 8.61 14.08 16.19
CA ALA A 74 8.66 12.75 16.74
C ALA A 74 9.33 11.79 15.74
N ALA A 75 9.97 10.74 16.27
CA ALA A 75 10.54 9.67 15.47
C ALA A 75 9.46 8.96 14.65
N GLY A 76 9.86 8.43 13.50
CA GLY A 76 8.99 7.59 12.67
C GLY A 76 8.70 6.23 13.32
N PRO A 77 7.98 5.33 12.61
CA PRO A 77 7.72 3.97 13.08
C PRO A 77 9.00 3.12 13.18
N ASP A 78 10.07 3.55 12.50
CA ASP A 78 11.43 3.02 12.61
C ASP A 78 12.16 3.45 13.90
N ASN A 79 11.53 4.33 14.69
CA ASN A 79 12.10 4.94 15.88
C ASN A 79 13.42 5.71 15.61
N ILE A 80 13.64 6.18 14.38
CA ILE A 80 14.80 7.00 14.03
C ILE A 80 14.44 8.48 14.25
N PRO A 81 15.14 9.20 15.14
CA PRO A 81 14.85 10.60 15.37
C PRO A 81 15.40 11.47 14.24
N GLY A 82 14.65 12.52 13.88
CA GLY A 82 15.00 13.38 12.74
C GLY A 82 16.35 14.09 12.85
N HIS A 83 16.88 14.31 14.05
CA HIS A 83 18.22 14.88 14.23
C HIS A 83 19.32 13.96 13.69
N VAL A 84 19.19 12.63 13.83
CA VAL A 84 20.16 11.66 13.31
C VAL A 84 20.22 11.76 11.78
N LEU A 85 19.07 11.80 11.11
CA LEU A 85 19.01 11.95 9.65
C LEU A 85 19.65 13.25 9.16
N ARG A 86 19.49 14.33 9.93
CA ARG A 86 20.09 15.63 9.63
C ARG A 86 21.61 15.63 9.84
N ASP A 87 22.07 15.07 10.95
CA ASP A 87 23.49 15.06 11.31
C ASP A 87 24.29 14.10 10.40
N CYS A 88 23.67 12.98 9.99
CA CYS A 88 24.22 12.04 9.02
C CYS A 88 23.96 12.42 7.55
N ALA A 89 23.46 13.63 7.25
CA ALA A 89 23.07 14.01 5.90
C ALA A 89 24.18 13.78 4.86
N ALA A 90 25.45 14.06 5.21
CA ALA A 90 26.58 13.85 4.31
C ALA A 90 26.81 12.35 4.01
N GLN A 91 26.71 11.49 5.03
CA GLN A 91 26.94 10.04 4.89
C GLN A 91 25.80 9.34 4.15
N LEU A 92 24.56 9.79 4.37
CA LEU A 92 23.37 9.21 3.74
C LEU A 92 23.17 9.67 2.29
N THR A 93 23.79 10.78 1.88
CA THR A 93 23.61 11.33 0.53
C THR A 93 24.02 10.31 -0.53
N ASP A 94 25.23 9.76 -0.44
CA ASP A 94 25.75 8.85 -1.46
C ASP A 94 24.97 7.54 -1.49
N VAL A 95 24.60 7.00 -0.32
CA VAL A 95 23.83 5.75 -0.20
C VAL A 95 22.44 5.91 -0.82
N LEU A 96 21.73 6.99 -0.48
CA LEU A 96 20.40 7.24 -1.01
C LEU A 96 20.43 7.54 -2.50
N THR A 97 21.42 8.31 -2.98
CA THR A 97 21.60 8.52 -4.41
C THR A 97 21.86 7.19 -5.12
N ASP A 98 22.67 6.28 -4.58
CA ASP A 98 22.94 4.98 -5.19
C ASP A 98 21.71 4.07 -5.25
N ILE A 99 20.85 4.10 -4.23
CA ILE A 99 19.60 3.30 -4.21
C ILE A 99 18.62 3.77 -5.28
N PHE A 100 18.46 5.10 -5.43
CA PHE A 100 17.44 5.66 -6.31
C PHE A 100 17.94 5.84 -7.76
N CYS A 101 19.24 6.06 -7.96
CA CYS A 101 19.86 6.05 -9.28
C CYS A 101 20.18 4.61 -9.68
N ALA A 102 19.27 3.93 -10.38
CA ALA A 102 19.53 2.57 -10.88
C ALA A 102 20.85 2.53 -11.67
N ARG A 103 21.79 1.69 -11.23
CA ARG A 103 22.93 1.26 -12.04
C ARG A 103 22.53 0.13 -12.97
#